data_AF-A0AAW2W152-F1
#
_entry.id   AF-A0AAW2W152-F1
#
_cell.length_a   1.000
_cell.length_b   1.000
_cell.length_c   1.000
_cell.angle_alpha   90.00
_cell.angle_beta   90.00
_cell.angle_gamma   90.00
#
_symmetry.space_group_name_H-M   'P 1'
#
loop_
_entity.id
_entity.type
_entity.pdbx_description
1 polymer ?
#
loop_
_entity_poly.entity_id
_entity_poly.type
_entity_poly.pdbx_seq_one_letter_code
_entity_poly.pdbx_strand_id
1 'polypeptide(L)'
;MAWFNQLPIGTIDSFEQLSQRFLHHFAINKRYPKTASYLFTIIQREHESLRDYVQRFSEVVFEVPHVNPELRASIMQQNLRKGRFRESIARKPPATLDELLVRAEKYIRIEERLK
;
A
#
# COMPACT_ATOMS: atom_id res chain seq x y z
N MET A 1 23.46 -5.60 9.71
CA MET A 1 24.07 -6.63 10.58
C MET A 1 24.62 -6.08 11.91
N ALA A 2 24.35 -4.82 12.30
CA ALA A 2 24.97 -4.23 13.49
C ALA A 2 24.58 -4.90 14.83
N TRP A 3 23.34 -5.40 14.95
CA TRP A 3 22.84 -6.02 16.19
C TRP A 3 23.60 -7.29 16.59
N PHE A 4 23.91 -8.16 15.62
CA PHE A 4 24.55 -9.45 15.86
C PHE A 4 25.99 -9.25 16.36
N ASN A 5 26.68 -8.24 15.82
CA ASN A 5 28.04 -7.88 16.21
C ASN A 5 28.14 -7.17 17.57
N GLN A 6 27.00 -6.82 18.19
CA GLN A 6 26.93 -6.24 19.53
C GLN A 6 26.68 -7.29 20.61
N LEU A 7 26.48 -8.55 20.24
CA LEU A 7 26.29 -9.63 21.20
C LEU A 7 27.63 -9.98 21.86
N PRO A 8 27.69 -10.06 23.20
CA PRO A 8 28.93 -10.46 23.86
C PRO A 8 29.31 -11.90 23.49
N ILE A 9 30.62 -12.14 23.37
CA ILE A 9 31.17 -13.44 23.00
C ILE A 9 30.76 -14.48 24.06
N GLY A 10 30.30 -15.65 23.61
CA GLY A 10 29.88 -16.74 24.50
C GLY A 10 28.49 -16.58 25.13
N THR A 11 27.65 -15.67 24.60
CA THR A 11 26.27 -15.48 25.10
C THR A 11 25.20 -16.21 24.28
N ILE A 12 25.61 -16.97 23.26
CA ILE A 12 24.75 -17.79 22.41
C ILE A 12 25.25 -19.22 22.47
N ASP A 13 24.51 -20.08 23.16
CA ASP A 13 24.84 -21.48 23.38
C ASP A 13 24.08 -22.43 22.44
N SER A 14 23.09 -21.90 21.71
CA SER A 14 22.32 -22.68 20.75
C SER A 14 21.71 -21.83 19.64
N PHE A 15 21.36 -22.47 18.53
CA PHE A 15 20.62 -21.85 17.44
C PHE A 15 19.24 -21.35 17.90
N GLU A 16 18.57 -22.05 18.82
CA GLU A 16 17.29 -21.64 19.38
C GLU A 16 17.40 -20.33 20.17
N GLN A 17 18.47 -20.16 20.96
CA GLN A 17 18.70 -18.93 21.70
C GLN A 17 18.99 -17.75 20.76
N LEU A 18 19.74 -17.99 19.68
CA LEU A 18 19.96 -17.00 18.64
C LEU A 18 18.65 -16.61 17.94
N SER A 19 17.83 -17.58 17.57
CA SER A 19 16.58 -17.34 16.84
C SER A 19 15.57 -16.57 17.70
N GLN A 20 15.45 -16.88 19.00
CA GLN A 20 14.61 -16.13 19.93
C GLN A 20 15.09 -14.69 20.11
N ARG A 21 16.39 -14.46 20.25
CA ARG A 21 16.94 -13.09 20.35
C ARG A 21 16.79 -12.30 19.06
N PHE A 22 16.97 -12.94 17.90
CA PHE A 22 16.69 -12.32 16.61
C PHE A 22 15.21 -11.94 16.51
N LEU A 23 14.31 -12.87 16.79
CA LEU A 23 12.87 -12.61 16.77
C LEU A 23 12.50 -11.51 17.76
N HIS A 24 13.06 -11.46 18.96
CA HIS A 24 12.82 -10.40 19.93
C HIS A 24 13.35 -9.05 19.46
N HIS A 25 14.60 -8.99 18.96
CA HIS A 25 15.24 -7.77 18.48
C HIS A 25 14.51 -7.17 17.26
N PHE A 26 14.03 -8.03 16.35
CA PHE A 26 13.30 -7.62 15.15
C PHE A 26 11.78 -7.71 15.29
N ALA A 27 11.24 -8.16 16.43
CA ALA A 27 9.80 -8.21 16.68
C ALA A 27 9.19 -6.81 16.65
N ILE A 28 9.93 -5.80 17.13
CA ILE A 28 9.51 -4.39 17.08
C ILE A 28 9.49 -3.87 15.64
N ASN A 29 10.29 -4.45 14.75
CA ASN A 29 10.27 -4.17 13.32
C ASN A 29 9.21 -4.97 12.55
N LYS A 30 8.41 -5.82 13.22
CA LYS A 30 7.21 -6.37 12.60
C LYS A 30 6.26 -5.21 12.37
N ARG A 31 6.22 -4.72 11.13
CA ARG A 31 5.13 -3.87 10.66
C ARG A 31 3.84 -4.61 10.98
N TYR A 32 3.03 -4.04 11.88
CA TYR A 32 1.71 -4.59 12.14
C TYR A 32 1.00 -4.75 10.80
N PRO A 33 0.35 -5.91 10.54
CA PRO A 33 -0.42 -6.08 9.33
C PRO A 33 -1.37 -4.90 9.18
N LYS A 34 -1.30 -4.19 8.05
CA LYS A 34 -2.26 -3.14 7.77
C LYS A 34 -3.65 -3.77 7.79
N THR A 35 -4.63 -3.06 8.31
CA THR A 35 -6.03 -3.49 8.35
C THR A 35 -6.78 -2.86 7.17
N ALA A 36 -8.00 -3.34 6.91
CA ALA A 36 -8.89 -2.71 5.93
C ALA A 36 -9.08 -1.21 6.18
N SER A 37 -9.11 -0.78 7.45
CA SER A 37 -9.23 0.63 7.82
C SER A 37 -8.05 1.48 7.35
N TYR A 38 -6.87 0.90 7.17
CA TYR A 38 -5.70 1.63 6.68
C TYR A 38 -5.88 2.10 5.23
N LEU A 39 -6.62 1.35 4.39
CA LEU A 39 -6.91 1.76 3.01
C LEU A 39 -7.61 3.12 2.94
N PHE A 40 -8.47 3.44 3.92
CA PHE A 40 -9.18 4.72 3.99
C PHE A 40 -8.25 5.92 4.24
N THR A 41 -7.05 5.68 4.78
CA THR A 41 -6.04 6.74 4.99
C THR A 41 -5.24 7.07 3.73
N ILE A 42 -5.34 6.24 2.68
CA ILE A 42 -4.63 6.44 1.41
C ILE A 42 -5.44 7.39 0.54
N ILE A 43 -5.41 8.67 0.89
CA ILE A 43 -6.06 9.75 0.14
C ILE A 43 -5.08 10.30 -0.89
N GLN A 44 -5.57 10.61 -2.09
CA GLN A 44 -4.79 11.28 -3.12
C GLN A 44 -4.52 12.73 -2.71
N ARG A 45 -3.24 13.09 -2.58
CA ARG A 45 -2.82 14.43 -2.14
C ARG A 45 -2.94 15.46 -3.27
N GLU A 46 -2.99 16.74 -2.93
CA GLU A 46 -3.21 17.83 -3.89
C GLU A 46 -2.13 17.89 -4.99
N HIS A 47 -0.88 17.74 -4.61
CA HIS A 47 0.28 17.77 -5.53
C HIS A 47 0.74 16.38 -5.97
N GLU A 48 -0.04 15.35 -5.69
CA GLU A 48 0.30 14.00 -6.03
C GLU A 48 -0.29 13.60 -7.39
N SER A 49 0.57 13.02 -8.23
CA SER A 49 0.16 12.51 -9.53
C SER A 49 -0.79 11.32 -9.39
N LEU A 50 -1.63 11.07 -10.39
CA LEU A 50 -2.47 9.87 -10.35
C LEU A 50 -1.64 8.58 -10.28
N ARG A 51 -0.46 8.53 -10.93
CA ARG A 51 0.44 7.38 -10.91
C ARG A 51 0.93 7.07 -9.50
N ASP A 52 1.45 8.07 -8.80
CA ASP A 52 2.01 7.91 -7.46
C ASP A 52 0.93 7.47 -6.46
N TYR A 53 -0.27 8.04 -6.60
CA TYR A 53 -1.42 7.63 -5.80
C TYR A 53 -1.80 6.16 -6.02
N VAL A 54 -1.97 5.74 -7.28
CA VAL A 54 -2.33 4.36 -7.64
C VAL A 54 -1.27 3.38 -7.15
N GLN A 55 0.01 3.74 -7.27
CA GLN A 55 1.12 2.96 -6.77
C GLN A 55 1.04 2.76 -5.26
N ARG A 56 0.90 3.84 -4.47
CA ARG A 56 0.75 3.75 -3.00
C ARG A 56 -0.47 2.95 -2.58
N PHE A 57 -1.60 3.14 -3.27
CA PHE A 57 -2.82 2.38 -2.97
C PHE A 57 -2.61 0.89 -3.23
N SER A 58 -1.96 0.53 -4.34
CA SER A 58 -1.69 -0.85 -4.72
C SER A 58 -0.76 -1.54 -3.72
N GLU A 59 0.31 -0.87 -3.29
CA GLU A 59 1.23 -1.37 -2.25
C GLU A 59 0.50 -1.74 -0.96
N VAL A 60 -0.43 -0.90 -0.52
CA VAL A 60 -1.24 -1.16 0.67
C VAL A 60 -2.20 -2.32 0.45
N VAL A 61 -2.83 -2.40 -0.74
CA VAL A 61 -3.73 -3.50 -1.09
C VAL A 61 -3.03 -4.86 -1.02
N PHE A 62 -1.75 -4.94 -1.44
CA PHE A 62 -0.95 -6.16 -1.31
C PHE A 62 -0.77 -6.62 0.15
N GLU A 63 -0.77 -5.68 1.11
CA GLU A 63 -0.67 -5.98 2.54
C GLU A 63 -2.01 -6.43 3.15
N VAL A 64 -3.15 -6.29 2.44
CA VAL A 64 -4.50 -6.64 2.92
C VAL A 64 -5.27 -7.58 1.97
N PRO A 65 -4.76 -8.80 1.69
CA PRO A 65 -5.32 -9.70 0.68
C PRO A 65 -6.76 -10.17 0.97
N HIS A 66 -7.21 -10.07 2.22
CA HIS A 66 -8.55 -10.50 2.66
C HIS A 66 -9.67 -9.48 2.36
N VAL A 67 -9.34 -8.23 2.02
CA VAL A 67 -10.35 -7.22 1.67
C VAL A 67 -10.93 -7.55 0.28
N ASN A 68 -12.25 -7.59 0.11
CA ASN A 68 -12.82 -7.93 -1.20
C ASN A 68 -12.50 -6.85 -2.27
N PRO A 69 -12.41 -7.22 -3.56
CA PRO A 69 -12.06 -6.30 -4.65
C PRO A 69 -13.00 -5.11 -4.79
N GLU A 70 -14.30 -5.29 -4.56
CA GLU A 70 -15.34 -4.27 -4.71
C GLU A 70 -15.17 -3.15 -3.66
N LEU A 71 -14.85 -3.53 -2.43
CA LEU A 71 -14.53 -2.60 -1.35
C LEU A 71 -13.23 -1.86 -1.63
N ARG A 72 -12.19 -2.53 -2.13
CA ARG A 72 -10.94 -1.86 -2.56
C ARG A 72 -11.21 -0.81 -3.63
N ALA A 73 -12.01 -1.14 -4.64
CA ALA A 73 -12.40 -0.21 -5.70
C ALA A 73 -13.20 0.97 -5.13
N SER A 74 -14.14 0.72 -4.23
CA SER A 74 -14.97 1.76 -3.59
C SER A 74 -14.13 2.73 -2.76
N ILE A 75 -13.19 2.20 -1.94
CA ILE A 75 -12.27 3.01 -1.15
C ILE A 75 -11.36 3.84 -2.06
N MET A 76 -10.80 3.23 -3.11
CA MET A 76 -9.97 3.94 -4.09
C MET A 76 -10.72 5.13 -4.69
N GLN A 77 -11.98 4.93 -5.11
CA GLN A 77 -12.82 5.98 -5.69
C GLN A 77 -13.13 7.10 -4.70
N GLN A 78 -13.44 6.76 -3.45
CA GLN A 78 -13.70 7.73 -2.37
C GLN A 78 -12.48 8.62 -2.10
N ASN A 79 -11.29 8.02 -2.15
CA ASN A 79 -10.03 8.65 -1.78
C ASN A 79 -9.38 9.47 -2.91
N LEU A 80 -9.97 9.50 -4.10
CA LEU A 80 -9.51 10.34 -5.21
C LEU A 80 -9.75 11.82 -4.92
N ARG A 81 -8.78 12.66 -5.28
CA ARG A 81 -9.00 14.11 -5.31
C ARG A 81 -9.98 14.46 -6.44
N LYS A 82 -10.55 15.67 -6.37
CA LYS A 82 -11.40 16.19 -7.46
C LYS A 82 -10.54 16.32 -8.73
N GLY A 83 -11.11 15.95 -9.87
CA GLY A 83 -10.44 16.03 -11.16
C GLY A 83 -11.04 15.11 -12.21
N ARG A 84 -10.49 15.18 -13.43
CA ARG A 84 -11.02 14.51 -14.62
C ARG A 84 -11.20 13.00 -14.47
N PHE A 85 -10.31 12.34 -13.74
CA PHE A 85 -10.41 10.90 -13.50
C PHE A 85 -11.60 10.56 -12.58
N ARG A 86 -11.75 11.28 -11.46
CA ARG A 86 -12.89 11.11 -10.54
C ARG A 86 -14.22 11.42 -11.24
N GLU A 87 -14.27 12.46 -12.06
CA GLU A 87 -15.44 12.79 -12.89
C GLU A 87 -15.78 11.67 -13.89
N SER A 88 -14.77 11.07 -14.51
CA SER A 88 -14.96 9.93 -15.43
C SER A 88 -15.57 8.71 -14.74
N ILE A 89 -15.14 8.44 -13.51
CA ILE A 89 -15.70 7.37 -12.67
C ILE A 89 -17.16 7.69 -12.35
N ALA A 90 -17.46 8.91 -11.90
CA ALA A 90 -18.83 9.30 -11.58
C ALA A 90 -19.79 9.21 -12.78
N ARG A 91 -19.31 9.55 -13.98
CA ARG A 91 -20.09 9.44 -15.23
C ARG A 91 -20.34 8.00 -15.68
N LYS A 92 -19.36 7.12 -15.47
CA LYS A 92 -19.47 5.69 -15.83
C LYS A 92 -18.83 4.85 -14.72
N PRO A 93 -19.56 4.51 -13.66
CA PRO A 93 -19.00 3.72 -12.56
C PRO A 93 -18.36 2.43 -13.10
N PRO A 94 -17.13 2.09 -12.68
CA PRO A 94 -16.51 0.82 -13.07
C PRO A 94 -17.20 -0.34 -12.35
N ALA A 95 -17.40 -1.46 -13.06
CA ALA A 95 -18.00 -2.66 -12.49
C ALA A 95 -17.00 -3.50 -11.68
N THR A 96 -15.71 -3.37 -11.97
CA THR A 96 -14.63 -4.15 -11.34
C THR A 96 -13.43 -3.26 -11.00
N LEU A 97 -12.57 -3.75 -10.10
CA LEU A 97 -11.30 -3.10 -9.79
C LEU A 97 -10.39 -3.03 -11.03
N ASP A 98 -10.40 -4.06 -11.87
CA ASP A 98 -9.60 -4.08 -13.11
C ASP A 98 -10.03 -2.99 -14.08
N GLU A 99 -11.34 -2.78 -14.26
CA GLU A 99 -11.84 -1.67 -15.08
C GLU A 99 -11.41 -0.30 -14.54
N LEU A 100 -11.39 -0.14 -13.21
CA LEU A 100 -10.93 1.07 -12.55
C LEU A 100 -9.44 1.31 -12.82
N LEU A 101 -8.60 0.27 -12.70
CA LEU A 101 -7.14 0.36 -12.93
C LEU A 101 -6.79 0.60 -14.39
N VAL A 102 -7.44 -0.10 -15.34
CA VAL A 102 -7.27 0.14 -16.79
C VAL A 102 -7.61 1.58 -17.14
N ARG A 103 -8.68 2.11 -16.54
CA ARG A 103 -9.06 3.50 -16.73
C ARG A 103 -8.08 4.46 -16.07
N ALA A 104 -7.56 4.14 -14.89
CA ALA A 104 -6.54 4.94 -14.22
C ALA A 104 -5.30 5.09 -15.12
N GLU A 105 -4.83 4.00 -15.72
CA GLU A 105 -3.70 4.00 -16.65
C GLU A 105 -3.92 4.94 -17.85
N LYS A 106 -5.13 4.96 -18.42
CA LYS A 106 -5.48 5.93 -19.48
C LYS A 106 -5.33 7.37 -19.00
N TYR A 107 -5.79 7.69 -17.79
CA TYR A 107 -5.73 9.05 -17.25
C TYR A 107 -4.31 9.44 -16.79
N ILE A 108 -3.52 8.48 -16.31
CA ILE A 108 -2.09 8.67 -16.02
C ILE A 108 -1.38 9.13 -17.29
N ARG A 109 -1.56 8.43 -18.41
CA ARG A 109 -0.95 8.83 -19.70
C ARG A 109 -1.42 10.20 -20.17
N ILE A 110 -2.66 10.58 -19.92
CA ILE A 110 -3.18 11.92 -20.26
C ILE A 110 -2.49 12.97 -19.39
N GLU A 111 -2.40 12.75 -18.07
CA GLU A 111 -1.74 13.67 -17.14
C GLU A 111 -0.26 13.87 -17.51
N GLU A 112 0.44 12.79 -17.85
CA GLU A 112 1.86 12.83 -18.24
C GLU A 112 2.12 13.54 -19.56
N ARG A 113 1.18 13.52 -20.51
CA ARG A 113 1.29 14.26 -21.78
C ARG A 113 1.00 15.75 -21.63
N LEU A 114 0.41 16.16 -20.51
CA LEU A 114 0.06 17.56 -20.21
C LEU A 114 1.11 18.25 -19.32
N LYS A 115 2.12 17.51 -18.85
CA LYS A 115 3.30 18.02 -18.17
C LYS A 115 4.34 18.47 -19.20
#